data_AF-A0A8T5IN35-F1
#
_entry.id   AF-A0A8T5IN35-F1
#
_cell.length_a   1.000
_cell.length_b   1.000
_cell.length_c   1.000
_cell.angle_alpha   90.00
_cell.angle_beta   90.00
_cell.angle_gamma   90.00
#
_symmetry.space_group_name_H-M   'P 1'
#
loop_
_entity.id
_entity.type
_entity.pdbx_description
1 polymer ?
#
loop_
_entity_poly.entity_id
_entity_poly.type
_entity_poly.pdbx_seq_one_letter_code
_entity_poly.pdbx_strand_id
1 'polypeptide(L)'
;MKKSVSSVEDFTFENRRKKFLDKCPCYAENKPCHDMPPNELNCLLCFCPEYDTSKKEGGCKIKSKSGKWFFSDKLPKGKIWDCSDCVYPHRKDVVKKYLDKIE
;
A
#
# COMPACT_ATOMS: atom_id res chain seq x y z
N MET A 1 9.25 24.49 17.09
CA MET A 1 9.06 23.11 17.59
C MET A 1 8.91 22.19 16.38
N LYS A 2 9.93 21.41 16.03
CA LYS A 2 9.79 20.38 14.98
C LYS A 2 8.85 19.31 15.55
N LYS A 3 7.68 19.11 14.94
CA LYS A 3 6.76 18.03 15.34
C LYS A 3 7.54 16.72 15.27
N SER A 4 7.45 15.91 16.31
CA SER A 4 8.12 14.61 16.40
C SER A 4 7.78 13.77 15.17
N VAL A 5 8.81 13.32 14.46
CA VAL A 5 8.69 12.37 13.37
C VAL A 5 7.91 11.15 13.86
N SER A 6 6.82 10.80 13.16
CA SER A 6 6.13 9.54 13.37
C SER A 6 7.04 8.41 12.88
N SER A 7 7.39 7.48 13.78
CA SER A 7 8.24 6.35 13.43
C SER A 7 7.54 5.50 12.36
N VAL A 8 8.28 4.70 11.58
CA VAL A 8 7.66 3.80 10.57
C VAL A 8 6.58 2.93 11.22
N GLU A 9 6.81 2.50 12.46
CA GLU A 9 5.91 1.72 13.29
C GLU A 9 4.54 2.39 13.52
N ASP A 10 4.46 3.73 13.55
CA ASP A 10 3.19 4.45 13.70
C ASP A 10 2.24 4.20 12.51
N PHE A 11 2.79 3.75 11.39
CA PHE A 11 2.04 3.47 10.18
C PHE A 11 1.59 2.03 10.03
N THR A 12 1.96 1.13 10.94
CA THR A 12 1.46 -0.27 10.92
C THR A 12 -0.06 -0.33 11.09
N PHE A 13 -0.71 -1.33 10.49
CA PHE A 13 -2.15 -1.53 10.60
C PHE A 13 -2.60 -1.57 12.05
N GLU A 14 -1.87 -2.29 12.91
CA GLU A 14 -2.17 -2.37 14.34
C GLU A 14 -2.21 -0.98 15.00
N ASN A 15 -1.20 -0.13 14.76
CA ASN A 15 -1.12 1.19 15.36
C ASN A 15 -2.09 2.19 14.73
N ARG A 16 -2.27 2.13 13.41
CA ARG A 16 -3.22 2.99 12.69
C ARG A 16 -4.65 2.70 13.11
N ARG A 17 -5.01 1.42 13.26
CA ARG A 17 -6.33 1.01 13.74
C ARG A 17 -6.63 1.56 15.14
N LYS A 18 -5.69 1.44 16.09
CA LYS A 18 -5.87 1.94 17.46
C LYS A 18 -6.15 3.45 17.51
N LYS A 19 -5.55 4.22 16.59
CA LYS A 19 -5.65 5.69 16.56
C LYS A 19 -6.75 6.24 15.64
N PHE A 20 -7.13 5.50 14.60
CA PHE A 20 -7.91 6.02 13.47
C PHE A 20 -9.01 5.05 12.99
N LEU A 21 -9.75 4.43 13.91
CA LEU A 21 -10.73 3.37 13.61
C LEU A 21 -11.74 3.74 12.50
N ASP A 22 -12.13 5.01 12.42
CA ASP A 22 -13.13 5.55 11.47
C ASP A 22 -12.53 5.97 10.10
N LYS A 23 -11.21 5.90 9.93
CA LYS A 23 -10.53 6.39 8.71
C LYS A 23 -10.30 5.32 7.65
N CYS A 24 -10.63 4.07 7.94
CA CYS A 24 -10.54 2.97 6.98
C CYS A 24 -11.49 1.83 7.38
N PRO A 25 -12.26 1.26 6.44
CA PRO A 25 -13.07 0.07 6.72
C PRO A 25 -12.25 -1.11 7.26
N CYS A 26 -11.03 -1.35 6.73
CA CYS A 26 -10.12 -2.39 7.23
C CYS A 26 -9.82 -2.21 8.73
N TYR A 27 -9.71 -0.96 9.23
CA TYR A 27 -9.49 -0.70 10.66
C TYR A 27 -10.73 -1.00 11.50
N ALA A 28 -11.91 -0.52 11.05
CA ALA A 28 -13.19 -0.72 11.73
C ALA A 28 -13.54 -2.21 11.86
N GLU A 29 -13.32 -2.97 10.79
CA GLU A 29 -13.60 -4.41 10.73
C GLU A 29 -12.49 -5.28 11.35
N ASN A 30 -11.37 -4.67 11.76
CA ASN A 30 -10.17 -5.39 12.20
C ASN A 30 -9.70 -6.44 11.18
N LYS A 31 -9.78 -6.09 9.89
CA LYS A 31 -9.45 -6.99 8.78
C LYS A 31 -8.34 -6.36 7.94
N PRO A 32 -7.08 -6.84 8.06
CA PRO A 32 -5.97 -6.38 7.23
C PRO A 32 -6.29 -6.52 5.73
N CYS A 33 -5.86 -5.55 4.92
CA CYS A 33 -6.21 -5.54 3.50
C CYS A 33 -5.32 -6.51 2.67
N HIS A 34 -4.18 -6.97 3.21
CA HIS A 34 -3.32 -8.02 2.63
C HIS A 34 -2.99 -9.08 3.67
N ASP A 35 -2.65 -10.29 3.20
CA ASP A 35 -2.18 -11.39 4.03
C ASP A 35 -0.73 -11.15 4.49
N MET A 36 -0.60 -10.32 5.52
CA MET A 36 0.66 -9.92 6.15
C MET A 36 0.40 -9.67 7.64
N PRO A 37 1.36 -9.94 8.54
CA PRO A 37 1.18 -9.65 9.96
C PRO A 37 0.75 -8.19 10.20
N PRO A 38 -0.29 -7.92 11.02
CA PRO A 38 -0.82 -6.57 11.27
C PRO A 38 0.22 -5.53 11.77
N ASN A 39 1.25 -6.00 12.46
CA ASN A 39 2.38 -5.23 12.97
C ASN A 39 3.48 -4.98 11.92
N GLU A 40 3.43 -5.65 10.76
CA GLU A 40 4.35 -5.46 9.63
C GLU A 40 3.68 -4.76 8.44
N LEU A 41 2.35 -4.87 8.32
CA LEU A 41 1.54 -4.22 7.29
C LEU A 41 1.51 -2.69 7.50
N ASN A 42 2.37 -1.94 6.81
CA ASN A 42 2.34 -0.48 6.88
C ASN A 42 1.29 0.14 5.95
N CYS A 43 0.43 1.00 6.50
CA CYS A 43 -0.65 1.65 5.78
C CYS A 43 -0.30 3.05 5.22
N LEU A 44 0.95 3.52 5.37
CA LEU A 44 1.36 4.84 4.85
C LEU A 44 1.23 4.92 3.33
N LEU A 45 1.76 3.93 2.62
CA LEU A 45 1.76 3.85 1.17
C LEU A 45 0.61 2.95 0.68
N CYS A 46 -0.61 3.22 1.16
CA CYS A 46 -1.80 2.46 0.77
C CYS A 46 -1.96 2.38 -0.77
N PHE A 47 -1.51 3.42 -1.49
CA PHE A 47 -1.24 3.34 -2.92
C PHE A 47 0.25 3.11 -3.17
N CYS A 48 0.57 2.13 -4.05
CA CYS A 48 1.95 1.81 -4.38
C CYS A 48 2.61 2.95 -5.18
N PRO A 49 3.70 3.57 -4.69
CA PRO A 49 4.38 4.65 -5.41
C PRO A 49 5.04 4.18 -6.73
N GLU A 50 5.19 2.87 -6.90
CA GLU A 50 5.75 2.23 -8.10
C GLU A 50 4.67 1.77 -9.09
N TYR A 51 3.39 2.05 -8.84
CA TYR A 51 2.33 1.82 -9.83
C TYR A 51 2.53 2.77 -11.01
N ASP A 52 2.50 2.23 -12.23
CA ASP A 52 2.70 2.98 -13.45
C ASP A 52 1.36 3.56 -13.95
N THR A 53 1.12 4.82 -13.63
CA THR A 53 -0.07 5.57 -14.05
C THR A 53 0.07 6.19 -15.44
N SER A 54 1.22 6.07 -16.11
CA SER A 54 1.39 6.58 -17.48
C SER A 54 0.62 5.74 -18.52
N LYS A 55 0.21 4.53 -18.12
CA LYS A 55 -0.58 3.60 -18.94
C LYS A 55 -2.00 3.55 -18.40
N LYS A 56 -3.00 3.54 -19.30
CA LYS A 56 -4.41 3.46 -18.91
C LYS A 56 -4.74 2.15 -18.21
N GLU A 57 -4.08 1.06 -18.61
CA GLU A 57 -4.21 -0.27 -18.02
C GLU A 57 -3.35 -0.44 -16.75
N GLY A 58 -2.58 0.58 -16.36
CA GLY A 58 -1.66 0.51 -15.24
C GLY A 58 -0.37 -0.29 -15.55
N GLY A 59 0.45 -0.47 -14.51
CA GLY A 59 1.68 -1.25 -14.60
C GLY A 59 2.51 -1.17 -13.31
N CYS A 60 3.73 -1.70 -13.37
CA CYS A 60 4.69 -1.65 -12.26
C CYS A 60 6.06 -1.18 -12.75
N LYS A 61 6.53 -0.04 -12.24
CA LYS A 61 7.82 0.57 -12.61
C LYS A 61 9.02 -0.31 -12.23
N ILE A 62 8.91 -1.02 -11.11
CA ILE A 62 9.96 -1.91 -10.59
C ILE A 62 9.83 -3.37 -11.05
N LYS A 63 8.84 -3.68 -11.90
CA LYS A 63 8.58 -5.05 -12.40
C LYS A 63 8.50 -6.11 -11.28
N SER A 64 7.76 -5.80 -10.21
CA SER A 64 7.52 -6.74 -9.12
C SER A 64 6.94 -8.05 -9.65
N LYS A 65 7.46 -9.19 -9.17
CA LYS A 65 6.98 -10.53 -9.54
C LYS A 65 5.57 -10.83 -9.04
N SER A 66 5.09 -10.08 -8.05
CA SER A 66 3.74 -10.23 -7.49
C SER A 66 2.65 -9.50 -8.27
N GLY A 67 3.01 -8.62 -9.21
CA GLY A 67 2.02 -7.94 -10.05
C GLY A 67 1.59 -8.82 -11.22
N LYS A 68 0.30 -8.78 -11.57
CA LYS A 68 -0.29 -9.62 -12.61
C LYS A 68 -1.26 -8.84 -13.48
N TRP A 69 -1.51 -9.34 -14.69
CA TRP A 69 -2.61 -8.83 -15.51
C TRP A 69 -3.91 -9.51 -15.08
N PHE A 70 -4.91 -8.71 -14.75
CA PHE A 70 -6.29 -9.16 -14.64
C PHE A 70 -7.01 -8.90 -15.95
N PHE A 71 -7.66 -9.92 -16.50
CA PHE A 71 -8.37 -9.86 -17.78
C PHE A 71 -9.88 -9.91 -17.57
N SER A 72 -10.61 -9.06 -18.28
CA SER A 72 -12.07 -9.06 -18.26
C SER A 72 -12.65 -8.26 -19.43
N ASP A 73 -13.67 -8.81 -20.08
CA ASP A 73 -14.41 -8.14 -21.16
C ASP A 73 -15.19 -6.91 -20.69
N LYS A 74 -15.35 -6.73 -19.36
CA LYS A 74 -15.97 -5.54 -18.77
C LYS A 74 -15.02 -4.34 -18.69
N LEU A 75 -13.73 -4.54 -18.93
CA LEU A 75 -12.74 -3.47 -18.87
C LEU A 75 -12.59 -2.78 -20.23
N PRO A 76 -12.40 -1.45 -20.30
CA PRO A 76 -12.28 -0.71 -21.56
C PRO A 76 -11.19 -1.20 -22.53
N LYS A 77 -10.19 -1.93 -22.03
CA LYS A 77 -9.05 -2.48 -22.81
C LYS A 77 -8.87 -3.98 -22.61
N GLY A 78 -9.86 -4.66 -22.04
CA GLY A 78 -9.82 -6.10 -21.76
C GLY A 78 -8.89 -6.51 -20.62
N LYS A 79 -8.10 -5.59 -20.05
CA LYS A 79 -7.18 -5.87 -18.94
C LYS A 79 -6.86 -4.65 -18.07
N ILE A 80 -6.43 -4.92 -16.84
CA ILE A 80 -5.87 -3.95 -15.88
C ILE A 80 -4.70 -4.60 -15.12
N TRP A 81 -3.71 -3.82 -14.73
CA TRP A 81 -2.61 -4.26 -13.90
C TRP A 81 -3.08 -4.35 -12.44
N ASP A 82 -2.95 -5.55 -11.87
CA ASP A 82 -3.37 -5.90 -10.53
C ASP A 82 -2.16 -6.13 -9.62
N CYS A 83 -2.17 -5.45 -8.48
CA CYS A 83 -1.15 -5.54 -7.44
C CYS A 83 -1.74 -6.05 -6.10
N SER A 84 -2.96 -6.59 -6.08
CA SER A 84 -3.67 -7.02 -4.86
C SER A 84 -2.91 -8.06 -4.03
N ASP A 85 -1.97 -8.81 -4.61
CA ASP A 85 -1.12 -9.77 -3.89
C ASP A 85 0.29 -9.22 -3.58
N CYS A 86 0.55 -7.95 -3.90
CA CYS A 86 1.88 -7.34 -3.75
C CYS A 86 2.01 -6.62 -2.42
N VAL A 87 2.94 -7.09 -1.58
CA VAL A 87 3.22 -6.47 -0.27
C VAL A 87 4.32 -5.40 -0.31
N TYR A 88 4.88 -5.10 -1.49
CA TYR A 88 5.98 -4.15 -1.65
C TYR A 88 5.75 -2.80 -0.94
N PRO A 89 4.61 -2.09 -1.12
CA PRO A 89 4.42 -0.79 -0.51
C PRO A 89 4.22 -0.84 1.02
N HIS A 90 3.97 -2.03 1.58
CA HIS A 90 3.70 -2.22 3.00
C HIS A 90 4.95 -2.56 3.81
N ARG A 91 6.06 -2.89 3.15
CA ARG A 91 7.31 -3.23 3.82
C ARG A 91 7.90 -2.03 4.54
N LYS A 92 8.38 -2.26 5.77
CA LYS A 92 9.04 -1.26 6.62
C LYS A 92 10.19 -0.54 5.92
N ASP A 93 11.04 -1.25 5.19
CA ASP A 93 12.21 -0.66 4.51
C ASP A 93 11.81 0.24 3.34
N VAL A 94 10.75 -0.15 2.61
CA VAL A 94 10.17 0.67 1.54
C VAL A 94 9.58 1.94 2.13
N VAL A 95 8.72 1.83 3.15
CA VAL A 95 8.10 2.98 3.81
C VAL A 95 9.15 3.94 4.38
N LYS A 96 10.19 3.42 5.04
CA LYS A 96 11.30 4.23 5.56
C LYS A 96 11.96 5.05 4.46
N LYS A 97 12.30 4.41 3.33
CA LYS A 97 12.89 5.09 2.17
C LYS A 97 12.02 6.23 1.62
N TYR A 98 10.69 6.15 1.73
CA TYR A 98 9.80 7.23 1.31
C TYR A 98 9.61 8.31 2.36
N LEU A 99 9.56 7.95 3.65
CA LEU A 99 9.55 8.94 4.73
C LEU A 99 10.80 9.83 4.68
N ASP A 100 11.98 9.21 4.54
CA ASP A 100 13.27 9.91 4.45
C ASP A 100 13.36 10.90 3.26
N LYS A 101 12.47 10.81 2.26
CA LYS A 101 12.43 11.72 1.09
C LYS A 101 11.48 12.89 1.25
N ILE A 102 10.55 12.81 2.20
CA ILE A 102 9.49 13.81 2.41
C ILE A 102 9.86 14.71 3.60
N GLU A 103 10.85 14.32 4.38
CA GLU A 103 11.51 15.10 5.44
C GLU A 103 12.67 15.95 4.90
#